data_AF-A0AAV2AGP5-F1
#
_entry.id   AF-A0AAV2AGP5-F1
#
_cell.length_a   1.000
_cell.length_b   1.000
_cell.length_c   1.000
_cell.angle_alpha   90.00
_cell.angle_beta   90.00
_cell.angle_gamma   90.00
#
_symmetry.space_group_name_H-M   'P 1'
#
loop_
_entity.id
_entity.type
_entity.pdbx_description
1 polymer ?
#
loop_
_entity_poly.entity_id
_entity_poly.type
_entity_poly.pdbx_seq_one_letter_code
_entity_poly.pdbx_strand_id
1 'polypeptide(L)'
;MIEKAALRSTDVVLEVGPGTGNMTVKMLPLVKKVCACEIDTRMVAELQKRVQGTPMQYKLEILVGDVLKSQLPFFDICVANLPYKISSPFVFKLLLHRPFFRCAVLMFQKEFADRLVAKPGSKMYCRLSVNTQLLARVDILMKVGKNNFRPPPKVESTVIRLEPRNPPPPINFKEWDGLLRILFVRKNKTLSASFKHTAVLEMMEQNYKTYCSVKNIQIPKDFNIKEKIEEVLNTNDFSQRRPRTMDIDDFLLLMHEFNSKGLHFS
;
A
#
# COMPACT_ATOMS: atom_id res chain seq x y z
N MET A 1 -8.79 10.08 16.50
CA MET A 1 -8.62 10.01 15.03
C MET A 1 -8.88 11.36 14.36
N ILE A 2 -10.06 11.97 14.54
CA ILE A 2 -10.44 13.26 13.91
C ILE A 2 -9.41 14.37 14.17
N GLU A 3 -9.02 14.60 15.42
CA GLU A 3 -7.99 15.61 15.75
C GLU A 3 -6.66 15.36 15.03
N LYS A 4 -6.23 14.09 14.94
CA LYS A 4 -4.99 13.70 14.26
C LYS A 4 -5.08 13.81 12.74
N ALA A 5 -6.28 13.91 12.17
CA ALA A 5 -6.49 14.15 10.75
C ALA A 5 -6.16 15.59 10.35
N ALA A 6 -6.14 16.54 11.30
CA ALA A 6 -5.89 17.96 11.01
C ALA A 6 -6.80 18.47 9.88
N LEU A 7 -8.11 18.30 10.08
CA LEU A 7 -9.16 18.70 9.16
C LEU A 7 -9.16 20.22 8.96
N ARG A 8 -9.43 20.65 7.74
CA ARG A 8 -9.66 22.04 7.35
C ARG A 8 -11.11 22.21 6.92
N SER A 9 -11.66 23.41 7.13
CA SER A 9 -13.04 23.75 6.75
C SER A 9 -13.33 23.57 5.26
N THR A 10 -12.30 23.64 4.41
CA THR A 10 -12.40 23.46 2.95
C THR A 10 -12.29 22.00 2.49
N ASP A 11 -11.90 21.08 3.37
CA ASP A 11 -11.58 19.70 2.97
C ASP A 11 -12.84 18.92 2.55
N VAL A 12 -12.64 18.01 1.60
CA VAL A 12 -13.52 16.87 1.34
C VAL A 12 -12.93 15.65 2.05
N VAL A 13 -13.71 15.03 2.93
CA VAL A 13 -13.29 13.83 3.69
C VAL A 13 -13.91 12.58 3.08
N LEU A 14 -13.08 11.60 2.75
CA LEU A 14 -13.52 10.23 2.47
C LEU A 14 -13.56 9.44 3.78
N GLU A 15 -14.74 9.05 4.24
CA GLU A 15 -14.91 8.13 5.36
C GLU A 15 -15.21 6.73 4.86
N VAL A 16 -14.41 5.73 5.21
CA VAL A 16 -14.68 4.34 4.80
C VAL A 16 -15.04 3.49 6.01
N GLY A 17 -16.24 2.89 5.96
CA GLY A 17 -16.85 2.21 7.09
C GLY A 17 -17.37 3.19 8.15
N PRO A 18 -18.31 4.08 7.82
CA PRO A 18 -18.90 5.01 8.79
C PRO A 18 -19.68 4.29 9.91
N GLY A 19 -20.16 3.07 9.66
CA GLY A 19 -21.02 2.33 10.59
C GLY A 19 -22.24 3.16 10.98
N THR A 20 -22.51 3.30 12.28
CA THR A 20 -23.63 4.10 12.79
C THR A 20 -23.41 5.62 12.71
N GLY A 21 -22.27 6.10 12.20
CA GLY A 21 -22.01 7.51 11.94
C GLY A 21 -21.37 8.31 13.07
N ASN A 22 -20.81 7.65 14.08
CA ASN A 22 -20.23 8.32 15.26
C ASN A 22 -19.08 9.27 14.93
N MET A 23 -18.25 8.93 13.94
CA MET A 23 -17.20 9.83 13.45
C MET A 23 -17.77 10.81 12.42
N THR A 24 -18.65 10.35 11.53
CA THR A 24 -19.32 11.16 10.51
C THR A 24 -19.92 12.45 11.09
N VAL A 25 -20.76 12.33 12.13
CA VAL A 25 -21.43 13.50 12.74
C VAL A 25 -20.46 14.48 13.41
N LYS A 26 -19.27 14.03 13.82
CA LYS A 26 -18.22 14.88 14.38
C LYS A 26 -17.38 15.56 13.30
N MET A 27 -17.26 14.96 12.11
CA MET A 27 -16.49 15.52 11.00
C MET A 27 -17.31 16.52 10.18
N LEU A 28 -18.60 16.26 9.93
CA LEU A 28 -19.50 17.13 9.16
C LEU A 28 -19.46 18.64 9.52
N PRO A 29 -19.43 19.06 10.80
CA PRO A 29 -19.33 20.48 11.14
C PRO A 29 -17.95 21.09 10.83
N LEU A 30 -16.90 20.28 10.71
CA LEU A 30 -15.52 20.73 10.59
C LEU A 30 -15.03 20.87 9.16
N VAL A 31 -15.78 20.34 8.18
CA VAL A 31 -15.32 20.21 6.78
C VAL A 31 -16.37 20.68 5.78
N LYS A 32 -15.96 20.76 4.51
CA LYS A 32 -16.84 21.16 3.41
C LYS A 32 -17.82 20.04 3.06
N LYS A 33 -17.32 18.80 2.98
CA LYS A 33 -18.10 17.62 2.58
C LYS A 33 -17.52 16.35 3.19
N VAL A 34 -18.38 15.39 3.51
CA VAL A 34 -18.01 14.02 3.87
C VAL A 34 -18.61 13.07 2.84
N CYS A 35 -17.77 12.28 2.17
CA CYS A 35 -18.15 11.18 1.31
C CYS A 35 -17.96 9.88 2.09
N ALA A 36 -19.04 9.24 2.50
CA ALA A 36 -19.02 8.03 3.31
C ALA A 36 -19.23 6.78 2.45
N CYS A 37 -18.28 5.85 2.44
CA CYS A 37 -18.38 4.56 1.75
C CYS A 37 -18.82 3.46 2.72
N GLU A 38 -19.97 2.83 2.45
CA GLU A 38 -20.52 1.77 3.27
C GLU A 38 -21.10 0.65 2.40
N ILE A 39 -20.83 -0.60 2.79
CA ILE A 39 -21.32 -1.80 2.10
C ILE A 39 -22.61 -2.33 2.74
N ASP A 40 -22.80 -2.15 4.04
CA ASP A 40 -24.02 -2.58 4.74
C ASP A 40 -25.14 -1.55 4.57
N THR A 41 -26.14 -1.89 3.75
CA THR A 41 -27.29 -1.02 3.45
C THR A 41 -28.12 -0.67 4.69
N ARG A 42 -28.07 -1.47 5.76
CA ARG A 42 -28.75 -1.15 7.03
C ARG A 42 -28.05 0.00 7.74
N MET A 43 -26.72 0.00 7.74
CA MET A 43 -25.90 1.09 8.31
C MET A 43 -26.06 2.37 7.51
N VAL A 44 -26.20 2.27 6.18
CA VAL A 44 -26.53 3.41 5.31
C VAL A 44 -27.84 4.07 5.74
N ALA A 45 -28.92 3.29 5.93
CA ALA A 45 -30.20 3.82 6.36
C ALA A 45 -30.14 4.46 7.75
N GLU A 46 -29.40 3.84 8.69
CA GLU A 46 -29.18 4.41 10.03
C GLU A 46 -28.42 5.75 9.97
N LEU A 47 -27.36 5.81 9.18
CA LEU A 47 -26.57 7.02 8.99
C LEU A 47 -27.39 8.15 8.35
N GLN A 48 -28.19 7.84 7.31
CA GLN A 48 -29.09 8.80 6.69
C GLN A 48 -30.09 9.37 7.69
N LYS A 49 -30.76 8.49 8.44
CA LYS A 49 -31.71 8.89 9.48
C LYS A 49 -31.05 9.76 10.56
N ARG A 50 -29.80 9.46 10.92
CA ARG A 50 -29.05 10.17 11.96
C ARG A 50 -28.74 11.63 11.59
N VAL A 51 -28.54 11.93 10.31
CA VAL A 51 -28.28 13.30 9.84
C VAL A 51 -29.51 14.00 9.26
N GLN A 52 -30.62 13.26 9.09
CA GLN A 52 -31.85 13.77 8.50
C GLN A 52 -32.39 14.97 9.29
N GLY A 53 -32.74 16.05 8.58
CA GLY A 53 -33.26 17.28 9.18
C GLY A 53 -32.21 18.14 9.88
N THR A 54 -30.92 17.73 9.87
CA THR A 54 -29.83 18.56 10.40
C THR A 54 -29.30 19.51 9.34
N PRO A 55 -28.74 20.68 9.72
CA PRO A 55 -28.04 21.57 8.79
C PRO A 55 -26.82 20.93 8.12
N MET A 56 -26.39 19.75 8.54
CA MET A 56 -25.24 19.06 7.98
C MET A 56 -25.60 18.01 6.93
N GLN A 57 -26.90 17.72 6.73
CA GLN A 57 -27.37 16.69 5.81
C GLN A 57 -26.82 16.87 4.38
N TYR A 58 -26.81 18.11 3.87
CA TYR A 58 -26.34 18.41 2.51
C TYR A 58 -24.82 18.23 2.33
N LYS A 59 -24.06 18.16 3.43
CA LYS A 59 -22.61 17.92 3.40
C LYS A 59 -22.27 16.42 3.37
N LEU A 60 -23.24 15.54 3.59
CA LEU A 60 -23.02 14.09 3.57
C LEU A 60 -23.43 13.50 2.22
N GLU A 61 -22.48 12.83 1.56
CA GLU A 61 -22.76 11.94 0.44
C GLU A 61 -22.44 10.51 0.86
N ILE A 62 -23.31 9.55 0.54
CA ILE A 62 -23.11 8.14 0.89
C ILE A 62 -22.95 7.32 -0.40
N LEU A 63 -21.79 6.68 -0.53
CA LEU A 63 -21.45 5.78 -1.62
C LEU A 63 -21.69 4.35 -1.15
N VAL A 64 -22.76 3.74 -1.64
CA VAL A 64 -23.16 2.37 -1.26
C VAL A 64 -22.41 1.36 -2.12
N GLY A 65 -21.67 0.45 -1.49
CA GLY A 65 -21.03 -0.68 -2.16
C GLY A 65 -19.63 -1.02 -1.67
N ASP A 66 -18.99 -1.95 -2.38
CA ASP A 66 -17.63 -2.39 -2.09
C ASP A 66 -16.61 -1.32 -2.49
N VAL A 67 -16.03 -0.65 -1.50
CA VAL A 67 -15.00 0.39 -1.69
C VAL A 67 -13.82 -0.09 -2.53
N LEU A 68 -13.48 -1.38 -2.53
CA LEU A 68 -12.39 -1.90 -3.34
C LEU A 68 -12.72 -1.87 -4.84
N LYS A 69 -13.99 -2.03 -5.19
CA LYS A 69 -14.47 -2.06 -6.58
C LYS A 69 -14.95 -0.69 -7.07
N SER A 70 -15.47 0.14 -6.18
CA SER A 70 -15.98 1.47 -6.52
C SER A 70 -14.87 2.43 -6.97
N GLN A 71 -15.20 3.35 -7.87
CA GLN A 71 -14.34 4.49 -8.14
C GLN A 71 -14.43 5.47 -6.97
N LEU A 72 -13.28 5.90 -6.45
CA LEU A 72 -13.23 6.85 -5.35
C LEU A 72 -13.33 8.28 -5.92
N PRO A 73 -14.16 9.15 -5.33
CA PRO A 73 -14.19 10.57 -5.72
C PRO A 73 -12.88 11.24 -5.28
N PHE A 74 -12.71 12.51 -5.65
CA PHE A 74 -11.68 13.34 -5.04
C PHE A 74 -11.94 13.51 -3.53
N PHE A 75 -10.86 13.47 -2.74
CA PHE A 75 -10.87 13.80 -1.32
C PHE A 75 -9.51 14.36 -0.89
N ASP A 76 -9.53 15.26 0.10
CA ASP A 76 -8.31 15.81 0.71
C ASP A 76 -7.79 14.89 1.82
N ILE A 77 -8.70 14.28 2.59
CA ILE A 77 -8.39 13.43 3.72
C ILE A 77 -9.21 12.16 3.66
N CYS A 78 -8.59 11.03 3.98
CA CYS A 78 -9.32 9.79 4.25
C CYS A 78 -9.29 9.46 5.75
N VAL A 79 -10.43 9.09 6.32
CA VAL A 79 -10.54 8.47 7.64
C VAL A 79 -11.18 7.10 7.45
N ALA A 80 -10.58 6.04 7.98
CA ALA A 80 -11.14 4.71 7.81
C ALA A 80 -10.97 3.83 9.04
N ASN A 81 -12.04 3.10 9.35
CA ASN A 81 -12.06 2.03 10.33
C ASN A 81 -12.49 0.73 9.64
N LEU A 82 -11.53 0.07 9.00
CA LEU A 82 -11.82 -1.04 8.10
C LEU A 82 -11.77 -2.41 8.80
N PRO A 83 -12.61 -3.35 8.34
CA PRO A 83 -12.37 -4.76 8.61
C PRO A 83 -10.99 -5.19 8.12
N TYR A 84 -10.29 -5.96 8.94
CA TYR A 84 -8.87 -6.27 8.71
C TYR A 84 -8.58 -7.08 7.45
N LYS A 85 -9.59 -7.77 6.91
CA LYS A 85 -9.49 -8.58 5.69
C LYS A 85 -9.21 -7.74 4.44
N ILE A 86 -9.61 -6.47 4.43
CA ILE A 86 -9.48 -5.57 3.27
C ILE A 86 -8.38 -4.51 3.44
N SER A 87 -7.64 -4.52 4.54
CA SER A 87 -6.62 -3.50 4.85
C SER A 87 -5.54 -3.38 3.77
N SER A 88 -4.96 -4.50 3.34
CA SER A 88 -3.89 -4.49 2.33
C SER A 88 -4.36 -3.95 0.96
N PRO A 89 -5.42 -4.50 0.33
CA PRO A 89 -5.87 -3.98 -0.96
C PRO A 89 -6.35 -2.52 -0.86
N PHE A 90 -6.94 -2.12 0.26
CA PHE A 90 -7.36 -0.74 0.46
C PHE A 90 -6.18 0.24 0.56
N VAL A 91 -5.11 -0.10 1.28
CA VAL A 91 -3.89 0.74 1.33
C VAL A 91 -3.33 0.96 -0.07
N PHE A 92 -3.23 -0.09 -0.89
CA PHE A 92 -2.77 0.05 -2.27
C PHE A 92 -3.74 0.86 -3.14
N LYS A 93 -5.05 0.68 -2.95
CA LYS A 93 -6.06 1.50 -3.64
C LYS A 93 -5.88 2.99 -3.33
N LEU A 94 -5.59 3.35 -2.07
CA LEU A 94 -5.28 4.73 -1.69
C LEU A 94 -3.97 5.21 -2.33
N LEU A 95 -2.88 4.46 -2.23
CA LEU A 95 -1.57 4.87 -2.77
C LEU A 95 -1.60 5.10 -4.29
N LEU A 96 -2.41 4.33 -5.01
CA LEU A 96 -2.61 4.44 -6.46
C LEU A 96 -3.71 5.44 -6.85
N HIS A 97 -4.48 5.96 -5.89
CA HIS A 97 -5.55 6.91 -6.18
C HIS A 97 -5.00 8.23 -6.71
N ARG A 98 -5.71 8.80 -7.68
CA ARG A 98 -5.47 10.14 -8.23
C ARG A 98 -6.81 10.88 -8.33
N PRO A 99 -6.84 12.22 -8.13
CA PRO A 99 -5.74 13.09 -7.67
C PRO A 99 -5.17 12.72 -6.29
N PHE A 100 -3.99 13.24 -5.94
CA PHE A 100 -3.39 12.96 -4.63
C PHE A 100 -4.21 13.59 -3.50
N PHE A 101 -4.41 12.83 -2.44
CA PHE A 101 -4.94 13.34 -1.17
C PHE A 101 -3.79 13.76 -0.24
N ARG A 102 -4.08 14.60 0.75
CA ARG A 102 -3.11 15.14 1.70
C ARG A 102 -2.64 14.09 2.71
N CYS A 103 -3.57 13.44 3.39
CA CYS A 103 -3.25 12.35 4.32
C CYS A 103 -4.45 11.41 4.54
N ALA A 104 -4.16 10.21 5.04
CA ALA A 104 -5.15 9.25 5.49
C ALA A 104 -4.88 8.87 6.94
N VAL A 105 -5.91 8.88 7.79
CA VAL A 105 -5.86 8.41 9.18
C VAL A 105 -6.63 7.10 9.27
N LEU A 106 -5.88 6.01 9.34
CA LEU A 106 -6.40 4.66 9.16
C LEU A 106 -6.22 3.86 10.45
N MET A 107 -7.23 3.10 10.84
CA MET A 107 -7.11 2.15 11.94
C MET A 107 -6.95 0.72 11.42
N PHE A 108 -5.95 0.02 11.95
CA PHE A 108 -5.66 -1.37 11.62
C PHE A 108 -5.38 -2.20 12.87
N GLN A 109 -5.30 -3.52 12.72
CA GLN A 109 -4.69 -4.37 13.75
C GLN A 109 -3.27 -3.91 14.01
N LYS A 110 -2.84 -4.03 15.27
CA LYS A 110 -1.49 -3.71 15.69
C LYS A 110 -0.43 -4.38 14.81
N GLU A 111 -0.56 -5.68 14.55
CA GLU A 111 0.42 -6.42 13.73
C GLU A 111 0.53 -5.86 12.30
N PHE A 112 -0.61 -5.52 11.69
CA PHE A 112 -0.64 -4.95 10.35
C PHE A 112 -0.03 -3.54 10.32
N ALA A 113 -0.36 -2.69 11.30
CA ALA A 113 0.23 -1.37 11.46
C ALA A 113 1.75 -1.45 11.68
N ASP A 114 2.21 -2.35 12.55
CA ASP A 114 3.63 -2.60 12.82
C ASP A 114 4.38 -3.02 11.54
N ARG A 115 3.73 -3.80 10.65
CA ARG A 115 4.30 -4.15 9.34
C ARG A 115 4.40 -2.95 8.40
N LEU A 116 3.45 -2.02 8.39
CA LEU A 116 3.50 -0.84 7.50
C LEU A 116 4.68 0.07 7.85
N VAL A 117 4.96 0.27 9.13
CA VAL A 117 6.06 1.13 9.62
C VAL A 117 7.37 0.38 9.88
N ALA A 118 7.40 -0.93 9.62
CA ALA A 118 8.58 -1.75 9.87
C ALA A 118 9.78 -1.23 9.08
N LYS A 119 10.90 -1.02 9.77
CA LYS A 119 12.19 -0.63 9.16
C LYS A 119 12.99 -1.87 8.73
N PRO A 120 13.95 -1.73 7.81
CA PRO A 120 14.90 -2.78 7.48
C PRO A 120 15.54 -3.38 8.73
N GLY A 121 15.73 -4.70 8.73
CA GLY A 121 16.26 -5.49 9.84
C GLY A 121 15.22 -5.90 10.89
N SER A 122 14.06 -5.23 10.95
CA SER A 122 13.03 -5.58 11.94
C SER A 122 12.32 -6.90 11.62
N LYS A 123 11.81 -7.58 12.65
CA LYS A 123 11.06 -8.85 12.51
C LYS A 123 9.86 -8.71 11.58
N MET A 124 9.17 -7.57 11.66
CA MET A 124 7.94 -7.28 10.92
C MET A 124 8.19 -6.76 9.49
N TYR A 125 9.45 -6.51 9.11
CA TYR A 125 9.80 -6.03 7.77
C TYR A 125 9.41 -7.02 6.69
N CYS A 126 8.65 -6.58 5.71
CA CYS A 126 8.10 -7.42 4.64
C CYS A 126 7.82 -6.59 3.38
N ARG A 127 7.40 -7.26 2.30
CA ARG A 127 6.99 -6.61 1.04
C ARG A 127 6.01 -5.45 1.23
N LEU A 128 5.05 -5.60 2.16
CA LEU A 128 4.09 -4.54 2.48
C LEU A 128 4.78 -3.28 3.02
N SER A 129 5.80 -3.44 3.87
CA SER A 129 6.59 -2.35 4.43
C SER A 129 7.25 -1.54 3.31
N VAL A 130 8.00 -2.23 2.44
CA VAL A 130 8.76 -1.59 1.37
C VAL A 130 7.85 -0.90 0.36
N ASN A 131 6.80 -1.60 -0.10
CA ASN A 131 5.85 -1.07 -1.07
C ASN A 131 5.11 0.18 -0.55
N THR A 132 4.71 0.17 0.72
CA THR A 132 4.00 1.31 1.31
C THR A 132 4.96 2.49 1.49
N GLN A 133 6.17 2.25 1.99
CA GLN A 133 7.16 3.30 2.29
C GLN A 133 7.76 3.93 1.01
N LEU A 134 7.79 3.18 -0.10
CA LEU A 134 8.14 3.72 -1.42
C LEU A 134 7.16 4.82 -1.82
N LEU A 135 5.86 4.59 -1.62
CA LEU A 135 4.80 5.46 -2.15
C LEU A 135 4.28 6.49 -1.14
N ALA A 136 4.54 6.31 0.16
CA ALA A 136 4.03 7.17 1.21
C ALA A 136 4.96 7.24 2.44
N ARG A 137 4.79 8.31 3.22
CA ARG A 137 5.23 8.34 4.62
C ARG A 137 4.17 7.71 5.49
N VAL A 138 4.59 6.91 6.48
CA VAL A 138 3.67 6.21 7.38
C VAL A 138 4.14 6.36 8.82
N ASP A 139 3.25 6.86 9.67
CA ASP A 139 3.53 7.12 11.10
C ASP A 139 2.48 6.46 11.99
N ILE A 140 2.91 5.89 13.12
CA ILE A 140 1.98 5.46 14.17
C ILE A 140 1.53 6.70 14.96
N LEU A 141 0.22 6.92 15.03
CA LEU A 141 -0.36 8.04 15.77
C LEU A 141 -0.72 7.66 17.21
N MET A 142 -1.34 6.49 17.40
CA MET A 142 -1.74 5.99 18.71
C MET A 142 -2.13 4.51 18.68
N LYS A 143 -2.05 3.85 19.83
CA LYS A 143 -2.59 2.50 20.06
C LYS A 143 -4.02 2.61 20.57
N VAL A 144 -4.89 1.69 20.16
CA VAL A 144 -6.30 1.65 20.59
C VAL A 144 -6.59 0.29 21.20
N GLY A 145 -6.96 0.33 22.49
CA GLY A 145 -7.33 -0.84 23.28
C GLY A 145 -8.54 -1.58 22.69
N LYS A 146 -8.53 -2.91 22.71
CA LYS A 146 -9.69 -3.73 22.28
C LYS A 146 -11.03 -3.38 22.98
N ASN A 147 -10.97 -2.85 24.20
CA ASN A 147 -12.15 -2.45 24.98
C ASN A 147 -12.90 -1.23 24.43
N ASN A 148 -12.31 -0.52 23.45
CA ASN A 148 -12.95 0.62 22.78
C ASN A 148 -13.91 0.21 21.66
N PHE A 149 -14.08 -1.10 21.42
CA PHE A 149 -14.90 -1.64 20.34
C PHE A 149 -16.08 -2.44 20.89
N ARG A 150 -17.18 -2.46 20.12
CA ARG A 150 -18.36 -3.26 20.42
C ARG A 150 -18.80 -4.00 19.15
N PRO A 151 -18.68 -5.34 19.08
CA PRO A 151 -18.00 -6.21 20.06
C PRO A 151 -16.47 -6.01 20.07
N PRO A 152 -15.77 -6.35 21.17
CA PRO A 152 -14.32 -6.22 21.26
C PRO A 152 -13.59 -7.19 20.31
N PRO A 153 -12.59 -6.73 19.53
CA PRO A 153 -11.78 -7.61 18.70
C PRO A 153 -10.84 -8.48 19.55
N LYS A 154 -10.35 -9.57 18.94
CA LYS A 154 -9.38 -10.48 19.59
C LYS A 154 -7.98 -9.86 19.76
N VAL A 155 -7.68 -8.77 19.06
CA VAL A 155 -6.35 -8.17 19.00
C VAL A 155 -6.41 -6.66 19.18
N GLU A 156 -5.29 -6.08 19.60
CA GLU A 156 -5.12 -4.63 19.72
C GLU A 156 -5.15 -3.94 18.36
N SER A 157 -5.57 -2.68 18.37
CA SER A 157 -5.62 -1.83 17.17
C SER A 157 -4.60 -0.69 17.25
N THR A 158 -4.24 -0.14 16.10
CA THR A 158 -3.31 0.98 15.99
C THR A 158 -3.78 1.91 14.89
N VAL A 159 -3.79 3.21 15.21
CA VAL A 159 -4.09 4.28 14.27
C VAL A 159 -2.78 4.73 13.64
N ILE A 160 -2.76 4.75 12.32
CA ILE A 160 -1.63 5.25 11.54
C ILE A 160 -2.03 6.49 10.72
N ARG A 161 -1.04 7.28 10.36
CA ARG A 161 -1.13 8.33 9.35
C ARG A 161 -0.38 7.89 8.11
N LEU A 162 -0.99 8.04 6.95
CA LEU A 162 -0.40 7.72 5.66
C LEU A 162 -0.45 8.97 4.77
N GLU A 163 0.70 9.41 4.29
CA GLU A 163 0.84 10.60 3.44
C GLU A 163 1.50 10.21 2.12
N PRO A 164 0.78 10.22 0.98
CA PRO A 164 1.36 9.91 -0.31
C PRO A 164 2.53 10.85 -0.64
N ARG A 165 3.59 10.30 -1.24
CA ARG A 165 4.67 11.10 -1.81
C ARG A 165 4.19 11.75 -3.10
N ASN A 166 4.26 13.07 -3.16
CA ASN A 166 3.90 13.87 -4.33
C ASN A 166 5.04 14.85 -4.67
N PRO A 167 5.72 14.72 -5.82
CA PRO A 167 5.52 13.66 -6.82
C PRO A 167 5.92 12.27 -6.28
N PRO A 168 5.31 11.19 -6.80
CA PRO A 168 5.74 9.84 -6.49
C PRO A 168 7.09 9.57 -7.17
N PRO A 169 7.90 8.61 -6.67
CA PRO A 169 9.12 8.24 -7.36
C PRO A 169 8.81 7.71 -8.77
N PRO A 170 9.62 8.04 -9.79
CA PRO A 170 9.36 7.73 -11.18
C PRO A 170 9.67 6.26 -11.51
N ILE A 171 8.93 5.34 -10.90
CA ILE A 171 9.17 3.90 -10.98
C ILE A 171 7.92 3.22 -11.52
N ASN A 172 8.12 2.26 -12.43
CA ASN A 172 7.06 1.35 -12.82
C ASN A 172 6.72 0.43 -11.63
N PHE A 173 5.55 0.64 -11.01
CA PHE A 173 5.16 -0.12 -9.82
C PHE A 173 5.00 -1.62 -10.08
N LYS A 174 4.63 -2.05 -11.31
CA LYS A 174 4.54 -3.47 -11.64
C LYS A 174 5.90 -4.15 -11.60
N GLU A 175 6.89 -3.48 -12.19
CA GLU A 175 8.29 -3.91 -12.21
C GLU A 175 8.84 -4.03 -10.79
N TRP A 176 8.62 -2.98 -9.99
CA TRP A 176 9.01 -2.93 -8.60
C TRP A 176 8.36 -4.04 -7.74
N ASP A 177 7.04 -4.24 -7.86
CA ASP A 177 6.36 -5.30 -7.11
C ASP A 177 6.80 -6.70 -7.57
N GLY A 178 7.14 -6.86 -8.85
CA GLY A 178 7.70 -8.10 -9.42
C GLY A 178 9.01 -8.49 -8.74
N LEU A 179 9.97 -7.55 -8.68
CA LEU A 179 11.23 -7.75 -7.96
C LEU A 179 10.97 -8.11 -6.48
N LEU A 180 10.19 -7.31 -5.77
CA LEU A 180 9.95 -7.54 -4.34
C LEU A 180 9.22 -8.84 -4.07
N ARG A 181 8.36 -9.30 -4.98
CA ARG A 181 7.68 -10.58 -4.87
C ARG A 181 8.66 -11.74 -4.86
N ILE A 182 9.67 -11.72 -5.74
CA ILE A 182 10.74 -12.73 -5.77
C ILE A 182 11.53 -12.71 -4.46
N LEU A 183 11.94 -11.51 -4.03
CA LEU A 183 12.85 -11.36 -2.90
C LEU A 183 12.20 -11.69 -1.56
N PHE A 184 10.95 -11.31 -1.35
CA PHE A 184 10.28 -11.50 -0.06
C PHE A 184 9.65 -12.88 0.17
N VAL A 185 9.72 -13.82 -0.80
CA VAL A 185 9.34 -15.23 -0.56
C VAL A 185 10.14 -15.82 0.59
N ARG A 186 11.46 -15.59 0.60
CA ARG A 186 12.38 -16.03 1.66
C ARG A 186 13.29 -14.89 2.09
N LYS A 187 12.73 -13.86 2.74
CA LYS A 187 13.44 -12.63 3.14
C LYS A 187 14.75 -12.81 3.94
N ASN A 188 14.93 -13.97 4.59
CA ASN A 188 16.13 -14.30 5.38
C ASN A 188 17.23 -15.02 4.57
N LYS A 189 16.94 -15.42 3.33
CA LYS A 189 17.91 -16.03 2.41
C LYS A 189 18.57 -14.94 1.57
N THR A 190 19.71 -15.28 0.98
CA THR A 190 20.49 -14.37 0.14
C THR A 190 19.76 -14.09 -1.17
N LEU A 191 20.08 -12.97 -1.85
CA LEU A 191 19.48 -12.66 -3.15
C LEU A 191 19.78 -13.75 -4.18
N SER A 192 21.02 -14.25 -4.22
CA SER A 192 21.39 -15.39 -5.07
C SER A 192 20.47 -16.60 -4.86
N ALA A 193 20.14 -16.93 -3.61
CA ALA A 193 19.23 -18.05 -3.31
C ALA A 193 17.76 -17.76 -3.67
N SER A 194 17.36 -16.50 -3.81
CA SER A 194 16.01 -16.12 -4.25
C SER A 194 15.86 -16.24 -5.77
N PHE A 195 16.92 -15.98 -6.53
CA PHE A 195 16.91 -16.06 -8.00
C PHE A 195 17.16 -17.47 -8.57
N LYS A 196 17.62 -18.42 -7.76
CA LYS A 196 17.87 -19.82 -8.17
C LYS A 196 16.61 -20.69 -8.30
N HIS A 197 15.43 -20.16 -8.01
CA HIS A 197 14.18 -20.90 -8.16
C HIS A 197 13.79 -21.04 -9.64
N THR A 198 13.42 -22.25 -10.06
CA THR A 198 13.11 -22.57 -11.47
C THR A 198 12.08 -21.61 -12.08
N ALA A 199 10.95 -21.38 -11.38
CA ALA A 199 9.91 -20.47 -11.85
C ALA A 199 10.40 -19.02 -12.03
N VAL A 200 11.39 -18.58 -11.23
CA VAL A 200 11.99 -17.24 -11.38
C VAL A 200 12.89 -17.20 -12.60
N LEU A 201 13.72 -18.23 -12.81
CA LEU A 201 14.61 -18.32 -13.97
C LEU A 201 13.81 -18.35 -15.28
N GLU A 202 12.76 -19.17 -15.35
CA GLU A 202 11.86 -19.27 -16.52
C GLU A 202 11.19 -17.92 -16.83
N MET A 203 10.64 -17.25 -15.81
CA MET A 203 10.02 -15.94 -15.96
C MET A 203 11.03 -14.90 -16.47
N MET A 204 12.21 -14.83 -15.86
CA MET A 204 13.26 -13.86 -16.24
C MET A 204 13.79 -14.14 -17.65
N GLU A 205 13.94 -15.40 -18.04
CA GLU A 205 14.37 -15.79 -19.38
C GLU A 205 13.34 -15.40 -20.44
N GLN A 206 12.06 -15.63 -20.17
CA GLN A 206 10.97 -15.24 -21.07
C GLN A 206 10.91 -13.71 -21.26
N ASN A 207 11.03 -12.96 -20.17
CA ASN A 207 11.05 -11.49 -20.21
C ASN A 207 12.27 -10.98 -20.99
N TYR A 208 13.44 -11.58 -20.77
CA TYR A 208 14.66 -11.22 -21.50
C TYR A 208 14.56 -11.53 -23.00
N LYS A 209 14.00 -12.69 -23.38
CA LYS A 209 13.73 -13.03 -24.79
C LYS A 209 12.80 -12.01 -25.45
N THR A 210 11.77 -11.59 -24.74
CA THR A 210 10.84 -10.55 -25.20
C THR A 210 11.56 -9.21 -25.38
N TYR A 211 12.38 -8.79 -24.42
CA TYR A 211 13.20 -7.59 -24.51
C TYR A 211 14.13 -7.62 -25.74
N CYS A 212 14.86 -8.71 -25.92
CA CYS A 212 15.77 -8.88 -27.05
C CYS A 212 15.03 -8.83 -28.40
N SER A 213 13.85 -9.45 -28.50
CA SER A 213 12.99 -9.39 -29.69
C SER A 213 12.58 -7.95 -30.01
N VAL A 214 12.08 -7.21 -29.01
CA VAL A 214 11.68 -5.80 -29.18
C VAL A 214 12.84 -4.89 -29.57
N LYS A 215 14.06 -5.18 -29.07
CA LYS A 215 15.27 -4.40 -29.34
C LYS A 215 16.08 -4.90 -30.54
N ASN A 216 15.62 -5.94 -31.24
CA ASN A 216 16.34 -6.62 -32.32
C ASN A 216 17.77 -7.08 -31.91
N ILE A 217 17.91 -7.56 -30.68
CA ILE A 217 19.16 -8.11 -30.15
C ILE A 217 19.16 -9.62 -30.38
N GLN A 218 20.19 -10.15 -31.04
CA GLN A 218 20.37 -11.60 -31.18
C GLN A 218 20.83 -12.20 -29.86
N ILE A 219 20.17 -13.27 -29.43
CA ILE A 219 20.55 -14.02 -28.24
C ILE A 219 21.59 -15.08 -28.64
N PRO A 220 22.76 -15.13 -27.99
CA PRO A 220 23.76 -16.17 -28.24
C PRO A 220 23.19 -17.57 -28.05
N LYS A 221 23.67 -18.56 -28.83
CA LYS A 221 23.18 -19.94 -28.76
C LYS A 221 23.48 -20.62 -27.41
N ASP A 222 24.53 -20.17 -26.74
CA ASP A 222 25.03 -20.59 -25.43
C ASP A 222 24.49 -19.73 -24.28
N PHE A 223 23.47 -18.90 -24.53
CA PHE A 223 22.91 -18.01 -23.51
C PHE A 223 22.38 -18.78 -22.29
N ASN A 224 22.85 -18.37 -21.12
CA ASN A 224 22.40 -18.88 -19.83
C ASN A 224 21.86 -17.74 -18.95
N ILE A 225 20.55 -17.72 -18.72
CA ILE A 225 19.89 -16.71 -17.88
C ILE A 225 20.45 -16.68 -16.45
N LYS A 226 20.83 -17.84 -15.92
CA LYS A 226 21.33 -17.95 -14.54
C LYS A 226 22.68 -17.24 -14.40
N GLU A 227 23.59 -17.46 -15.35
CA GLU A 227 24.91 -16.80 -15.36
C GLU A 227 24.77 -15.30 -15.51
N LYS A 228 23.88 -14.84 -16.40
CA LYS A 228 23.59 -13.41 -16.56
C LYS A 228 23.04 -12.79 -15.26
N ILE A 229 22.12 -13.47 -14.57
CA ILE A 229 21.61 -12.99 -13.27
C ILE A 229 22.73 -12.96 -12.22
N GLU A 230 23.59 -13.98 -12.17
CA GLU A 230 24.72 -14.03 -11.23
C GLU A 230 25.73 -12.89 -11.51
N GLU A 231 26.00 -12.55 -12.77
CA GLU A 231 26.81 -11.38 -13.15
C GLU A 231 26.22 -10.07 -12.57
N VAL A 232 24.93 -9.84 -12.75
CA VAL A 232 24.23 -8.65 -12.21
C VAL A 232 24.33 -8.60 -10.69
N LEU A 233 24.09 -9.72 -10.01
CA LEU A 233 24.15 -9.80 -8.56
C LEU A 233 25.56 -9.60 -7.99
N ASN A 234 26.61 -9.82 -8.78
CA ASN A 234 28.00 -9.64 -8.35
C ASN A 234 28.51 -8.20 -8.56
N THR A 235 27.82 -7.36 -9.35
CA THR A 235 28.30 -6.00 -9.69
C THR A 235 28.37 -5.07 -8.47
N ASN A 236 27.52 -5.27 -7.45
CA ASN A 236 27.46 -4.46 -6.21
C ASN A 236 27.29 -5.34 -4.95
N ASP A 237 27.93 -6.51 -4.91
CA ASP A 237 27.87 -7.47 -3.79
C ASP A 237 26.46 -7.90 -3.35
N PHE A 238 25.46 -7.73 -4.23
CA PHE A 238 24.06 -8.06 -3.97
C PHE A 238 23.86 -9.55 -3.71
N SER A 239 24.70 -10.41 -4.30
CA SER A 239 24.64 -11.87 -4.19
C SER A 239 24.41 -12.39 -2.76
N GLN A 240 25.13 -11.82 -1.77
CA GLN A 240 25.07 -12.23 -0.36
C GLN A 240 24.11 -11.40 0.51
N ARG A 241 23.58 -10.29 -0.03
CA ARG A 241 22.63 -9.45 0.70
C ARG A 241 21.31 -10.18 0.92
N ARG A 242 20.56 -9.73 1.93
CA ARG A 242 19.28 -10.34 2.32
C ARG A 242 18.18 -9.29 2.26
N PRO A 243 17.01 -9.60 1.67
CA PRO A 243 15.91 -8.65 1.56
C PRO A 243 15.45 -8.09 2.91
N ARG A 244 15.58 -8.88 4.00
CA ARG A 244 15.18 -8.43 5.34
C ARG A 244 15.92 -7.18 5.82
N THR A 245 17.13 -6.90 5.33
CA THR A 245 17.98 -5.78 5.78
C THR A 245 18.14 -4.69 4.73
N MET A 246 17.61 -4.88 3.53
CA MET A 246 17.72 -3.90 2.45
C MET A 246 16.68 -2.80 2.61
N ASP A 247 17.09 -1.56 2.40
CA ASP A 247 16.20 -0.40 2.35
C ASP A 247 15.67 -0.13 0.94
N ILE A 248 14.96 0.98 0.75
CA ILE A 248 14.36 1.33 -0.54
C ILE A 248 15.44 1.59 -1.59
N ASP A 249 16.50 2.30 -1.23
CA ASP A 249 17.56 2.69 -2.17
C ASP A 249 18.34 1.46 -2.65
N ASP A 250 18.56 0.48 -1.76
CA ASP A 250 19.13 -0.81 -2.13
C ASP A 250 18.30 -1.54 -3.20
N PHE A 251 16.96 -1.55 -3.06
CA PHE A 251 16.09 -2.18 -4.05
C PHE A 251 16.02 -1.39 -5.35
N LEU A 252 16.10 -0.06 -5.29
CA LEU A 252 16.15 0.79 -6.48
C LEU A 252 17.42 0.56 -7.28
N LEU A 253 18.56 0.52 -6.59
CA LEU A 253 19.85 0.22 -7.21
C LEU A 253 19.85 -1.18 -7.81
N LEU A 254 19.37 -2.19 -7.08
CA LEU A 254 19.23 -3.55 -7.60
C LEU A 254 18.38 -3.59 -8.86
N MET A 255 17.19 -2.97 -8.82
CA MET A 255 16.28 -2.92 -9.98
C MET A 255 16.93 -2.21 -11.17
N HIS A 256 17.70 -1.14 -10.93
CA HIS A 256 18.45 -0.44 -11.97
C HIS A 256 19.50 -1.34 -12.62
N GLU A 257 20.28 -2.08 -11.83
CA GLU A 257 21.29 -3.03 -12.33
C GLU A 257 20.66 -4.08 -13.25
N PHE A 258 19.53 -4.69 -12.83
CA PHE A 258 18.80 -5.63 -13.68
C PHE A 258 18.29 -4.97 -14.97
N ASN A 259 17.60 -3.84 -14.87
CA ASN A 259 17.03 -3.14 -16.02
C ASN A 259 18.09 -2.67 -17.02
N SER A 260 19.25 -2.22 -16.55
CA SER A 260 20.37 -1.78 -17.40
C SER A 260 20.93 -2.91 -18.28
N LYS A 261 20.75 -4.17 -17.84
CA LYS A 261 21.17 -5.38 -18.55
C LYS A 261 20.03 -6.03 -19.35
N GLY A 262 18.88 -5.35 -19.45
CA GLY A 262 17.68 -5.81 -20.16
C GLY A 262 16.86 -6.87 -19.42
N LEU A 263 17.11 -7.07 -18.13
CA LEU A 263 16.39 -8.02 -17.30
C LEU A 263 15.23 -7.30 -16.60
N HIS A 264 14.00 -7.72 -16.91
CA HIS A 264 12.77 -7.11 -16.38
C HIS A 264 11.91 -8.11 -15.61
N PHE A 265 11.16 -7.62 -14.64
CA PHE A 265 10.30 -8.38 -13.71
C PHE A 265 8.81 -8.35 -14.10
N SER A 266 8.44 -7.59 -15.14
CA SER A 266 7.08 -7.48 -15.67
C SER A 266 7.02 -7.34 -17.19
#